data_AF-A0A848WCD3-F1
#
_entry.id   AF-A0A848WCD3-F1
#
_cell.length_a   1.000
_cell.length_b   1.000
_cell.length_c   1.000
_cell.angle_alpha   90.00
_cell.angle_beta   90.00
_cell.angle_gamma   90.00
#
_symmetry.space_group_name_H-M   'P 1'
#
loop_
_entity.id
_entity.type
_entity.pdbx_description
1 polymer ?
#
loop_
_entity_poly.entity_id
_entity_poly.type
_entity_poly.pdbx_seq_one_letter_code
_entity_poly.pdbx_strand_id
1 'polypeptide(L)' 'RTGRALEEVKADVASVIPMGRVGRVEEFAALAAFLAGENAGYITGTATAIDGGLTRRSL' A
#
# COMPACT_ATOMS: atom_id res chain seq x y z
N ARG A 1 3.71 -19.62 13.08
CA ARG A 1 2.77 -19.79 11.93
C ARG A 1 1.43 -20.22 12.49
N THR A 2 0.33 -19.56 12.11
CA THR A 2 -1.01 -19.69 12.72
C THR A 2 -1.82 -20.92 12.29
N GLY A 3 -1.32 -21.75 11.36
CA GLY A 3 -2.03 -22.94 10.85
C GLY A 3 -3.19 -22.64 9.89
N ARG A 4 -3.45 -21.35 9.60
CA ARG A 4 -4.55 -20.88 8.75
C ARG A 4 -4.24 -21.00 7.26
N ALA A 5 -5.28 -21.15 6.44
CA ALA A 5 -5.14 -21.19 4.99
C ALA A 5 -4.76 -19.81 4.43
N LEU A 6 -3.99 -19.77 3.34
CA LEU A 6 -3.52 -18.52 2.74
C LEU A 6 -4.66 -17.60 2.29
N GLU A 7 -5.69 -18.17 1.68
CA GLU A 7 -6.84 -17.40 1.18
C GLU A 7 -7.66 -16.80 2.32
N GLU A 8 -7.76 -17.50 3.44
CA GLU A 8 -8.41 -16.98 4.66
C GLU A 8 -7.66 -15.74 5.18
N VAL A 9 -6.32 -15.80 5.21
CA VAL A 9 -5.50 -14.66 5.61
C VAL A 9 -5.62 -13.50 4.63
N LYS A 10 -5.67 -13.76 3.33
CA LYS A 10 -5.87 -12.70 2.31
C LYS A 10 -7.23 -12.04 2.46
N ALA A 11 -8.28 -12.81 2.71
CA ALA A 11 -9.62 -12.29 2.92
C ALA A 11 -9.69 -11.38 4.16
N ASP A 12 -9.10 -11.81 5.28
CA ASP A 12 -9.01 -10.99 6.49
C ASP A 12 -8.28 -9.67 6.24
N VAL A 13 -7.13 -9.72 5.57
CA VAL A 13 -6.35 -8.51 5.26
C VAL A 13 -7.14 -7.58 4.34
N ALA A 14 -7.77 -8.12 3.31
CA ALA A 14 -8.62 -7.34 2.41
C ALA A 14 -9.80 -6.68 3.15
N SER A 15 -10.36 -7.35 4.18
CA SER A 15 -11.52 -6.85 4.93
C SER A 15 -11.25 -5.58 5.73
N VAL A 16 -10.00 -5.36 6.16
CA VAL A 16 -9.61 -4.17 6.93
C VAL A 16 -9.08 -3.04 6.05
N ILE A 17 -8.72 -3.32 4.80
CA ILE A 17 -8.29 -2.32 3.82
C ILE A 17 -9.53 -1.61 3.27
N PRO A 18 -9.64 -0.27 3.33
CA PRO A 18 -10.82 0.45 2.80
C PRO A 18 -11.09 0.22 1.31
N MET A 19 -10.06 0.02 0.49
CA MET A 19 -10.23 -0.39 -0.91
C MET A 19 -10.70 -1.84 -1.11
N GLY A 20 -10.88 -2.61 -0.03
CA GLY A 20 -11.41 -3.97 -0.04
C GLY A 20 -10.50 -5.02 -0.68
N ARG A 21 -9.22 -4.72 -0.89
CA ARG A 21 -8.26 -5.62 -1.53
C ARG A 21 -6.83 -5.35 -1.11
N VAL A 22 -6.01 -6.38 -1.22
CA VAL A 22 -4.55 -6.24 -1.18
C VAL A 22 -4.07 -5.50 -2.44
N GLY A 23 -3.12 -4.58 -2.27
CA GLY A 23 -2.48 -3.89 -3.39
C GLY A 23 -1.66 -4.85 -4.25
N ARG A 24 -1.60 -4.59 -5.57
CA ARG A 24 -0.71 -5.33 -6.48
C ARG A 24 0.69 -4.73 -6.43
N VAL A 25 1.72 -5.55 -6.65
CA VAL A 25 3.13 -5.11 -6.60
C VAL A 25 3.39 -3.94 -7.55
N GLU A 26 2.73 -3.93 -8.71
CA GLU A 26 2.89 -2.89 -9.73
C GLU A 26 2.42 -1.51 -9.24
N GLU A 27 1.45 -1.46 -8.32
CA GLU A 27 0.95 -0.19 -7.77
C GLU A 27 1.98 0.47 -6.84
N PHE A 28 2.74 -0.34 -6.09
CA PHE A 28 3.87 0.14 -5.28
C PHE A 28 5.06 0.51 -6.16
N ALA A 29 5.37 -0.33 -7.15
CA ALA A 29 6.45 -0.09 -8.09
C ALA A 29 6.24 1.19 -8.89
N ALA A 30 5.00 1.53 -9.25
CA ALA A 30 4.67 2.76 -9.95
C ALA A 30 5.06 4.01 -9.16
N LEU A 31 4.74 4.09 -7.86
CA LEU A 31 5.17 5.24 -7.06
C LEU A 31 6.68 5.26 -6.86
N ALA A 32 7.30 4.10 -6.62
CA ALA A 32 8.75 4.01 -6.48
C ALA A 32 9.47 4.49 -7.75
N ALA A 33 8.98 4.08 -8.93
CA ALA A 33 9.51 4.50 -10.22
C ALA A 33 9.33 6.02 -10.45
N PHE A 34 8.17 6.57 -10.08
CA PHE A 34 7.95 8.02 -10.15
C PHE A 34 8.92 8.79 -9.24
N LEU A 35 9.05 8.38 -7.97
CA LEU A 35 9.92 9.03 -6.99
C LEU A 35 11.41 8.92 -7.35
N ALA A 36 11.82 7.87 -8.06
CA ALA A 36 13.16 7.71 -8.58
C ALA A 36 13.41 8.48 -9.90
N GLY A 37 12.35 9.01 -10.52
CA GLY A 37 12.42 9.72 -11.79
C GLY A 37 12.69 11.22 -11.64
N GLU A 38 13.04 11.86 -12.77
CA GLU A 38 13.40 13.29 -12.82
C GLU A 38 12.27 14.22 -12.36
N ASN A 39 11.02 13.82 -12.58
CA ASN A 39 9.83 14.61 -12.21
C ASN A 39 9.63 14.74 -10.68
N ALA A 40 10.33 13.94 -9.87
CA ALA A 40 10.23 13.98 -8.42
C ALA A 40 11.35 14.80 -7.75
N GLY A 41 12.15 15.55 -8.51
CA GLY A 41 13.37 16.23 -8.02
C GLY A 41 13.21 17.22 -6.86
N TYR A 42 11.99 17.61 -6.50
CA TYR A 42 11.70 18.48 -5.34
C TYR A 42 10.88 17.79 -4.23
N ILE A 43 10.73 16.46 -4.30
CA ILE A 43 10.03 15.65 -3.31
C ILE A 43 11.09 14.96 -2.45
N THR A 44 11.25 15.42 -1.21
CA THR A 44 12.20 14.83 -0.25
C THR A 44 11.70 14.96 1.18
N GLY A 45 12.20 14.12 2.08
CA GLY A 45 11.89 14.17 3.52
C GLY A 45 10.44 13.81 3.88
N THR A 46 9.72 13.10 3.01
CA THR A 46 8.33 12.71 3.23
C THR A 46 8.14 11.19 3.18
N ALA A 47 7.06 10.72 3.79
CA ALA A 47 6.59 9.34 3.67
C ALA A 47 5.18 9.35 3.06
N THR A 48 5.01 8.64 1.94
CA THR A 48 3.73 8.52 1.24
C THR A 48 3.14 7.13 1.48
N ALA A 49 1.94 7.07 2.03
CA ALA A 49 1.24 5.80 2.23
C ALA A 49 0.72 5.24 0.90
N ILE A 50 0.99 3.95 0.65
CA ILE A 50 0.42 3.16 -0.45
C ILE A 50 -0.26 1.93 0.16
N ASP A 51 -1.39 2.11 0.81
CA ASP A 51 -1.95 1.07 1.68
C ASP A 51 -3.46 0.84 1.50
N GLY A 52 -4.01 1.33 0.40
CA GLY A 52 -5.44 1.23 0.12
C GLY A 52 -6.34 1.95 1.12
N GLY A 53 -5.78 2.94 1.84
CA GLY A 53 -6.50 3.79 2.80
C GLY A 53 -6.43 3.32 4.25
N LEU A 54 -5.57 2.33 4.57
CA LEU A 54 -5.40 1.85 5.94
C LEU A 54 -4.95 2.98 6.89
N THR A 55 -4.01 3.80 6.46
CA THR A 55 -3.56 4.98 7.21
C THR A 55 -4.59 6.09 7.09
N ARG A 56 -5.48 6.20 8.09
CA ARG A 56 -6.38 7.35 8.22
C ARG A 56 -5.67 8.47 9.00
N ARG A 57 -5.47 9.63 8.36
CA ARG A 57 -5.29 10.88 9.12
C ARG A 57 -6.67 11.36 9.53
N SER A 58 -7.10 11.03 10.75
CA SER A 58 -8.10 11.85 11.43
C SER A 58 -7.45 13.21 11.70
N LEU A 59 -7.88 14.23 10.98
CA LEU A 59 -7.61 15.63 11.31
C LEU A 59 -8.32 15.98 12.62
#